data_AF-A0A1K2IST3-F1
#
_entry.id   AF-A0A1K2IST3-F1
#
_cell.length_a   1.000
_cell.length_b   1.000
_cell.length_c   1.000
_cell.angle_alpha   90.00
_cell.angle_beta   90.00
_cell.angle_gamma   90.00
#
_symmetry.space_group_name_H-M   'P 1'
#
loop_
_entity.id
_entity.type
_entity.pdbx_description
1 polymer ?
#
loop_
_entity_poly.entity_id
_entity_poly.type
_entity_poly.pdbx_seq_one_letter_code
_entity_poly.pdbx_strand_id
1 'polypeptide(L)'
;MAKKNQHYVPKFYLRYFSFNQNLKQIGIYNLKNDFFKQDVPLKHQCSKNFFYGEDEIIENFLSKIEEQFDSCLKEIISKQDLNKGNQEELHILLTLNKT
;
A
#
# COMPACT_ATOMS: atom_id res chain seq x y z
N MET A 1 -16.54 -11.86 9.46
CA MET A 1 -16.91 -11.93 8.04
C MET A 1 -15.65 -11.70 7.25
N ALA A 2 -15.31 -12.59 6.32
CA ALA A 2 -14.14 -12.45 5.46
C ALA A 2 -14.10 -11.06 4.80
N LYS A 3 -13.00 -10.31 4.92
CA LYS A 3 -12.74 -9.08 4.19
C LYS A 3 -12.82 -9.38 2.70
N LYS A 4 -13.99 -9.12 2.10
CA LYS A 4 -14.26 -9.42 0.69
C LYS A 4 -13.25 -8.76 -0.22
N ASN A 5 -12.90 -7.49 0.02
CA ASN A 5 -11.97 -6.72 -0.81
C ASN A 5 -10.56 -6.74 -0.20
N GLN A 6 -9.66 -7.52 -0.81
CA GLN A 6 -8.29 -7.72 -0.34
C GLN A 6 -7.31 -6.99 -1.25
N HIS A 7 -6.35 -6.30 -0.64
CA HIS A 7 -5.40 -5.45 -1.34
C HIS A 7 -4.11 -6.22 -1.60
N TYR A 8 -3.72 -6.34 -2.88
CA TYR A 8 -2.45 -6.96 -3.24
C TYR A 8 -1.28 -5.97 -3.23
N VAL A 9 -1.57 -4.67 -3.22
CA VAL A 9 -0.64 -3.64 -2.76
C VAL A 9 -1.17 -3.06 -1.45
N PRO A 10 -0.42 -3.16 -0.32
CA PRO A 10 -0.87 -2.70 0.99
C PRO A 10 -1.40 -1.25 0.98
N LYS A 11 -2.49 -0.99 1.72
CA LYS A 11 -3.13 0.34 1.72
C LYS A 11 -2.24 1.39 2.35
N PHE A 12 -1.49 1.03 3.40
CA PHE A 12 -0.61 1.98 4.07
C PHE A 12 0.41 2.57 3.08
N TYR A 13 0.96 1.74 2.19
CA TYR A 13 1.91 2.15 1.18
C TYR A 13 1.27 3.10 0.15
N LEU A 14 0.08 2.76 -0.35
CA LEU A 14 -0.65 3.60 -1.30
C LEU A 14 -0.98 5.00 -0.76
N ARG A 15 -1.16 5.16 0.56
CA ARG A 15 -1.49 6.45 1.19
C ARG A 15 -0.39 7.50 1.02
N TYR A 16 0.88 7.08 0.89
CA TYR A 16 1.99 8.00 0.64
C TYR A 16 1.92 8.67 -0.74
N PHE A 17 1.15 8.10 -1.66
CA PHE A 17 0.87 8.65 -3.00
C PHE A 17 -0.53 9.28 -3.08
N SER A 18 -1.17 9.53 -1.95
CA SER A 18 -2.55 10.03 -1.94
C SER A 18 -2.66 11.45 -2.47
N PHE A 19 -3.76 11.69 -3.20
CA PHE A 19 -4.10 12.99 -3.75
C PHE A 19 -4.18 14.03 -2.64
N ASN A 20 -3.37 15.09 -2.75
CA ASN A 20 -3.29 16.18 -1.77
C ASN A 20 -3.18 15.66 -0.32
N GLN A 21 -2.43 14.58 -0.10
CA GLN A 21 -2.20 13.98 1.22
C GLN A 21 -3.50 13.58 1.97
N ASN A 22 -4.61 13.38 1.24
CA ASN A 22 -5.92 13.13 1.85
C ASN A 22 -6.14 11.68 2.34
N LEU A 23 -5.18 10.78 2.06
CA LEU A 23 -5.19 9.36 2.44
C LEU A 23 -6.37 8.53 1.90
N LYS A 24 -7.22 9.10 1.04
CA LYS A 24 -8.49 8.51 0.56
C LYS A 24 -8.50 8.29 -0.94
N GLN A 25 -7.81 9.14 -1.68
CA GLN A 25 -7.79 9.14 -3.14
C GLN A 25 -6.36 9.03 -3.65
N ILE A 26 -6.17 8.45 -4.82
CA ILE A 26 -4.86 8.27 -5.47
C ILE A 26 -5.00 8.61 -6.96
N GLY A 27 -3.91 9.06 -7.56
CA GLY A 27 -3.83 9.20 -9.01
C GLY A 27 -3.64 7.85 -9.69
N ILE A 28 -4.39 7.59 -10.76
CA ILE A 28 -4.21 6.40 -11.59
C ILE A 28 -4.01 6.80 -13.05
N TYR A 29 -3.21 6.00 -13.74
CA TYR A 29 -3.14 6.00 -15.19
C TYR A 29 -3.66 4.67 -15.72
N ASN A 30 -4.70 4.72 -16.55
CA ASN A 30 -5.23 3.55 -17.21
C ASN A 30 -4.52 3.34 -18.54
N LEU A 31 -3.61 2.38 -18.61
CA LEU A 31 -2.85 2.08 -19.83
C LEU A 31 -3.73 1.61 -21.00
N LYS A 32 -4.82 0.89 -20.71
CA LYS A 32 -5.69 0.32 -21.75
C LYS A 32 -6.51 1.39 -22.47
N ASN A 33 -6.98 2.37 -21.72
CA ASN A 33 -7.89 3.41 -22.19
C ASN A 33 -7.21 4.78 -22.34
N ASP A 34 -5.90 4.83 -22.11
CA ASP A 34 -5.03 6.01 -22.23
C ASP A 34 -5.56 7.27 -21.53
N PHE A 35 -5.92 7.13 -20.24
CA PHE A 35 -6.37 8.28 -19.46
C PHE A 35 -5.76 8.31 -18.06
N PHE A 36 -5.59 9.54 -17.58
CA PHE A 36 -5.20 9.84 -16.22
C PHE A 36 -6.41 10.34 -15.41
N LYS A 37 -6.55 9.85 -14.18
CA LYS A 37 -7.48 10.42 -13.20
C LYS A 37 -6.79 10.58 -11.86
N GLN A 38 -6.80 11.81 -11.34
CA GLN A 38 -5.98 12.19 -10.18
C GLN A 38 -6.60 11.82 -8.82
N ASP A 39 -7.92 11.60 -8.78
CA ASP A 39 -8.72 11.59 -7.55
C ASP A 39 -9.63 10.35 -7.46
N VAL A 40 -9.12 9.16 -7.78
CA VAL A 40 -9.92 7.94 -7.64
C VAL A 40 -9.89 7.38 -6.21
N PRO A 41 -10.96 6.75 -5.71
CA PRO A 41 -10.97 6.12 -4.39
C PRO A 41 -9.90 5.04 -4.25
N LEU A 42 -8.95 5.24 -3.33
CA LEU A 42 -7.86 4.32 -3.02
C LEU A 42 -8.37 2.95 -2.59
N LYS A 43 -9.49 2.91 -1.86
CA LYS A 43 -10.10 1.67 -1.35
C LYS A 43 -10.47 0.63 -2.43
N HIS A 44 -10.50 1.02 -3.70
CA HIS A 44 -10.83 0.14 -4.82
C HIS A 44 -9.66 -0.07 -5.77
N GLN A 45 -8.48 0.49 -5.47
CA GLN A 45 -7.28 0.34 -6.29
C GLN A 45 -6.37 -0.73 -5.70
N CYS A 46 -5.63 -1.41 -6.58
CA CYS A 46 -4.71 -2.49 -6.22
C CYS A 46 -5.34 -3.56 -5.31
N SER A 47 -6.61 -3.89 -5.58
CA SER A 47 -7.39 -4.83 -4.79
C SER A 47 -8.26 -5.71 -5.67
N LYS A 48 -8.66 -6.86 -5.13
CA LYS A 48 -9.59 -7.79 -5.78
C LYS A 48 -10.40 -8.51 -4.71
N ASN A 49 -11.60 -8.95 -5.08
CA ASN A 49 -12.39 -9.78 -4.19
C ASN A 49 -11.67 -11.11 -3.93
N PHE A 50 -11.46 -11.46 -2.64
CA PHE A 50 -10.84 -12.71 -2.20
C PHE A 50 -9.50 -13.02 -2.91
N PHE A 51 -8.67 -11.99 -3.15
CA PHE A 51 -7.39 -12.14 -3.84
C PHE A 51 -6.50 -13.26 -3.24
N TYR A 52 -6.50 -13.38 -1.91
CA TYR A 52 -5.74 -14.33 -1.13
C TYR A 52 -6.57 -15.50 -0.59
N GLY A 53 -7.85 -15.60 -0.96
CA GLY A 53 -8.78 -16.58 -0.41
C GLY A 53 -9.70 -16.01 0.67
N GLU A 54 -10.56 -16.87 1.21
CA GLU A 54 -11.62 -16.48 2.16
C GLU A 54 -11.20 -16.57 3.63
N ASP A 55 -10.05 -17.18 3.93
CA ASP A 55 -9.56 -17.46 5.28
C ASP A 55 -8.91 -16.26 5.99
N GLU A 56 -8.72 -15.14 5.28
CA GLU A 56 -8.08 -13.90 5.74
C GLU A 56 -6.63 -14.03 6.23
N ILE A 57 -5.97 -15.18 6.07
CA ILE A 57 -4.65 -15.45 6.68
C ILE A 57 -3.61 -14.45 6.15
N ILE A 58 -3.53 -14.30 4.83
CA ILE A 58 -2.55 -13.41 4.19
C ILE A 58 -2.88 -11.93 4.43
N GLU A 59 -4.15 -11.54 4.36
CA GLU A 59 -4.59 -10.16 4.62
C GLU A 59 -4.27 -9.73 6.07
N ASN A 60 -4.46 -10.62 7.03
CA ASN A 60 -4.13 -10.37 8.44
C ASN A 60 -2.61 -10.35 8.67
N PHE A 61 -1.85 -11.19 7.97
CA PHE A 61 -0.39 -11.15 7.98
C PHE A 61 0.14 -9.82 7.41
N LEU A 62 -0.38 -9.39 6.26
CA LEU A 62 -0.01 -8.11 5.65
C LEU A 62 -0.36 -6.94 6.57
N SER A 63 -1.51 -6.97 7.25
CA SER A 63 -1.89 -5.92 8.21
C SER A 63 -0.90 -5.80 9.38
N LYS A 64 -0.33 -6.91 9.86
CA LYS A 64 0.71 -6.89 10.91
C LYS A 64 2.03 -6.32 10.40
N ILE A 65 2.37 -6.62 9.14
CA ILE A 65 3.50 -5.98 8.46
C ILE A 65 3.22 -4.48 8.34
N GLU A 66 2.02 -4.03 7.96
CA GLU A 66 1.72 -2.58 7.87
C GLU A 66 2.05 -1.84 9.19
N GLU A 67 1.68 -2.42 10.34
CA GLU A 67 1.92 -1.83 11.67
C GLU A 67 3.42 -1.63 11.97
N GLN A 68 4.26 -2.60 11.61
CA GLN A 68 5.70 -2.54 11.84
C GLN A 68 6.38 -1.47 10.97
N PHE A 69 5.86 -1.19 9.78
CA PHE A 69 6.55 -0.39 8.76
C PHE A 69 6.10 1.07 8.76
N ASP A 70 4.93 1.35 9.35
CA ASP A 70 4.37 2.69 9.38
C ASP A 70 5.29 3.67 10.13
N SER A 71 5.95 3.24 11.20
CA SER A 71 6.92 4.06 11.95
C SER A 71 8.17 4.36 11.12
N CYS A 72 8.75 3.34 10.49
CA CYS A 72 9.98 3.47 9.71
C CYS A 72 9.79 4.28 8.42
N LEU A 73 8.71 4.07 7.68
CA LEU A 73 8.41 4.91 6.51
C LEU A 73 8.19 6.36 6.89
N LYS A 74 7.48 6.64 8.00
CA LYS A 74 7.32 8.00 8.50
C LYS A 74 8.67 8.64 8.83
N GLU A 75 9.58 7.89 9.44
CA GLU A 75 10.92 8.39 9.75
C GLU A 75 11.73 8.69 8.48
N ILE A 76 11.75 7.76 7.51
CA ILE A 76 12.44 7.94 6.24
C ILE A 76 11.89 9.15 5.48
N ILE A 77 10.57 9.28 5.38
CA ILE A 77 9.91 10.34 4.61
C ILE A 77 10.09 11.70 5.29
N SER A 78 9.97 11.76 6.62
CA SER A 78 10.14 13.02 7.36
C SER A 78 11.57 13.53 7.34
N LYS A 79 12.57 12.64 7.39
CA LYS A 79 13.99 12.99 7.39
C LYS A 79 14.62 13.02 6.00
N GLN A 80 13.94 12.47 5.00
CA GLN A 80 14.47 12.21 3.66
C GLN A 80 15.82 11.47 3.68
N ASP A 81 15.99 10.57 4.66
CA ASP A 81 17.23 9.82 4.89
C ASP A 81 16.93 8.33 5.03
N LEU A 82 17.33 7.55 4.02
CA LEU A 82 17.17 6.11 3.99
C LEU A 82 17.97 5.40 5.08
N ASN A 83 19.03 6.01 5.61
CA ASN A 83 19.86 5.43 6.67
C ASN A 83 19.21 5.48 8.05
N LYS A 84 18.03 6.11 8.16
CA LYS A 84 17.25 6.20 9.40
C LYS A 84 16.14 5.15 9.50
N GLY A 85 15.86 4.44 8.41
CA GLY A 85 14.97 3.29 8.47
C GLY A 85 15.67 2.07 9.06
N ASN A 86 14.92 1.24 9.77
CA ASN A 86 15.37 -0.11 10.12
C ASN A 86 15.67 -0.88 8.81
N GLN A 87 16.88 -1.45 8.71
CA GLN A 87 17.34 -2.13 7.50
C GLN A 87 16.48 -3.35 7.13
N GLU A 88 15.94 -4.08 8.13
CA GLU A 88 15.06 -5.24 7.87
C GLU A 88 13.72 -4.81 7.26
N GLU A 89 13.15 -3.71 7.77
CA GLU A 89 11.89 -3.13 7.26
C GLU A 89 12.10 -2.53 5.87
N LEU A 90 13.24 -1.88 5.61
CA LEU A 90 13.60 -1.42 4.26
C LEU A 90 13.71 -2.58 3.26
N HIS A 91 14.31 -3.70 3.66
CA HIS A 91 14.47 -4.86 2.79
C HIS A 91 13.12 -5.46 2.38
N ILE A 92 12.20 -5.60 3.33
CA ILE A 92 10.87 -6.15 3.06
C ILE A 92 10.06 -5.19 2.16
N LEU A 93 10.15 -3.87 2.37
CA LEU A 93 9.51 -2.86 1.49
C LEU A 93 9.96 -2.98 0.04
N LEU A 94 11.27 -3.16 -0.18
CA LEU A 94 11.85 -3.32 -1.50
C LEU A 94 11.47 -4.67 -2.14
N THR A 95 11.20 -5.69 -1.32
CA THR A 95 10.86 -7.03 -1.79
C THR A 95 9.39 -7.16 -2.14
N LEU A 96 8.49 -6.49 -1.40
CA LEU A 96 7.05 -6.47 -1.67
C LEU A 96 6.67 -5.74 -2.98
N ASN A 97 7.56 -4.87 -3.50
CA ASN A 97 7.34 -4.12 -4.74
C ASN A 97 7.98 -4.76 -5.99
N LYS A 98 8.56 -5.98 -5.87
CA LYS A 98 9.24 -6.66 -6.99
C LYS A 98 8.38 -7.66 -7.78
N THR A 99 7.10 -7.81 -7.45
CA THR A 99 6.13 -8.59 -8.26
C THR A 99 5.53 -7.75 -9.37
#